data_AF-A0A846Q2P9-F1
#
_entry.id   AF-A0A846Q2P9-F1
#
_cell.length_a   1.000
_cell.length_b   1.000
_cell.length_c   1.000
_cell.angle_alpha   90.00
_cell.angle_beta   90.00
_cell.angle_gamma   90.00
#
_symmetry.space_group_name_H-M   'P 1'
#
loop_
_entity.id
_entity.type
_entity.pdbx_description
1 polymer ?
#
loop_
_entity_poly.entity_id
_entity_poly.type
_entity_poly.pdbx_seq_one_letter_code
_entity_poly.pdbx_strand_id
1 'polypeptide(L)' 'MDEPTHNLDANAIEHFGFVLREKMERIIDQVFLITHEERLSDYITGSIYKMERDKELDGVTKIVVS' A
#
# COMPACT_ATOMS: atom_id res chain seq x y z
N MET A 1 0.90 8.84 1.88
CA MET A 1 1.26 9.13 0.47
C MET A 1 0.16 8.57 -0.39
N ASP A 2 -0.31 9.35 -1.37
CA ASP A 2 -1.38 8.92 -2.27
C ASP A 2 -0.79 8.50 -3.62
N GLU A 3 -0.96 7.22 -3.97
CA GLU A 3 -0.48 6.59 -5.21
C GLU A 3 0.99 6.87 -5.61
N PRO A 4 1.98 6.74 -4.69
CA PRO A 4 3.39 7.03 -5.03
C PRO A 4 4.01 6.03 -6.01
N THR A 5 3.34 4.93 -6.32
CA THR A 5 3.78 3.87 -7.23
C THR A 5 3.40 4.08 -8.68
N HIS A 6 2.55 5.08 -9.00
CA HIS A 6 1.95 5.23 -10.32
C HIS A 6 2.97 5.37 -11.48
N ASN A 7 4.19 5.81 -11.19
CA ASN A 7 5.28 5.97 -12.17
C ASN A 7 6.47 5.04 -11.93
N LEU A 8 6.36 4.04 -11.05
CA LEU A 8 7.45 3.13 -10.70
C LEU A 8 7.38 1.85 -11.52
N ASP A 9 8.53 1.41 -12.02
CA ASP A 9 8.66 0.06 -12.59
C ASP A 9 8.74 -1.01 -11.50
N ALA A 10 8.74 -2.29 -11.90
CA ALA A 10 8.77 -3.41 -10.96
C ALA A 10 9.97 -3.35 -9.99
N ASN A 11 11.17 -3.05 -10.49
CA ASN A 11 12.38 -2.98 -9.65
C ASN A 11 12.30 -1.80 -8.68
N ALA A 12 11.76 -0.67 -9.14
CA ALA A 12 11.55 0.51 -8.31
C ALA A 12 10.51 0.27 -7.21
N ILE A 13 9.47 -0.54 -7.48
CA ILE A 13 8.49 -0.96 -6.46
C ILE A 13 9.15 -1.85 -5.40
N GLU A 14 9.97 -2.82 -5.79
CA GLU A 14 10.69 -3.67 -4.83
C GLU A 14 11.64 -2.85 -3.94
N HIS A 15 12.43 -1.95 -4.55
CA HIS A 15 13.31 -1.07 -3.80
C HIS A 15 12.55 -0.11 -2.89
N PHE A 16 11.39 0.39 -3.34
CA PHE A 16 10.53 1.24 -2.52
C PHE A 16 10.03 0.46 -1.29
N GLY A 17 9.51 -0.76 -1.48
CA GLY A 17 9.11 -1.65 -0.40
C GLY A 17 10.24 -1.94 0.61
N PHE A 18 11.44 -2.23 0.11
CA PHE A 18 12.62 -2.45 0.96
C PHE A 18 12.97 -1.20 1.79
N VAL A 19 12.96 0.00 1.18
CA VAL A 19 13.26 1.25 1.90
C VAL A 19 12.19 1.57 2.94
N LEU A 20 10.91 1.34 2.63
CA LEU A 20 9.82 1.49 3.59
C LEU A 20 10.05 0.60 4.82
N ARG A 21 10.39 -0.66 4.60
CA ARG A 21 10.65 -1.62 5.68
C ARG A 21 11.89 -1.26 6.52
N GLU A 22 13.04 -1.07 5.87
CA GLU A 22 14.33 -1.03 6.57
C GLU A 22 14.69 0.36 7.10
N LYS A 23 14.16 1.42 6.48
CA LYS A 23 14.59 2.80 6.77
C LYS A 23 13.50 3.65 7.40
N MET A 24 12.25 3.54 6.94
CA MET A 24 11.20 4.44 7.43
C MET A 24 10.83 4.18 8.89
N GLU A 25 10.87 2.92 9.36
CA GLU A 25 10.63 2.58 10.78
C GLU A 25 11.57 3.34 11.74
N ARG A 26 12.78 3.74 11.29
CA ARG A 26 13.78 4.42 12.13
C ARG A 26 13.67 5.95 12.12
N ILE A 27 12.88 6.50 11.20
CA ILE A 27 12.83 7.95 10.93
C ILE A 27 11.45 8.51 11.26
N ILE A 28 10.39 7.71 11.13
CA ILE A 28 9.00 8.13 11.29
C ILE A 28 8.25 7.06 12.08
N ASP A 29 7.54 7.47 13.13
CA ASP A 29 6.79 6.56 14.01
C ASP A 29 5.55 5.94 13.34
N GLN A 30 4.95 6.60 12.34
CA GLN A 30 3.76 6.13 11.64
C GLN A 30 3.71 6.60 10.18
N VAL A 31 3.46 5.68 9.25
CA VAL A 31 3.30 5.96 7.82
C VAL A 31 2.00 5.35 7.31
N PHE A 32 1.21 6.14 6.57
CA PHE A 32 0.06 5.65 5.80
C PHE A 32 0.37 5.67 4.31
N LEU A 33 0.28 4.51 3.67
CA LEU A 33 0.47 4.30 2.24
C LEU A 33 -0.86 3.90 1.61
N ILE A 34 -1.26 4.61 0.55
CA ILE A 34 -2.44 4.29 -0.25
C ILE A 34 -1.93 3.97 -1.65
N THR A 35 -2.24 2.76 -2.14
CA THR A 35 -1.82 2.30 -3.46
C THR A 35 -2.73 1.18 -3.95
N HIS A 36 -2.86 1.06 -5.28
CA HIS A 36 -3.43 -0.11 -5.95
C HIS A 36 -2.39 -1.19 -6.30
N GLU A 37 -1.12 -0.99 -5.94
CA GLU A 37 -0.04 -1.94 -6.19
C GLU A 37 -0.03 -3.05 -5.12
N GLU A 38 -0.62 -4.20 -5.45
CA GLU A 38 -0.73 -5.33 -4.53
C GLU A 38 0.64 -5.88 -4.12
N ARG A 39 1.67 -5.86 -4.98
CA ARG A 39 3.00 -6.43 -4.63
C ARG A 39 3.66 -5.74 -3.44
N LEU A 40 3.27 -4.50 -3.13
CA LEU A 40 3.78 -3.81 -1.95
C LEU A 40 3.36 -4.45 -0.63
N SER A 41 2.27 -5.23 -0.60
CA SER A 41 1.87 -5.96 0.61
C SER A 41 2.97 -6.87 1.14
N ASP A 42 3.75 -7.45 0.25
CA ASP A 42 4.76 -8.47 0.59
C ASP A 42 5.97 -7.87 1.31
N TYR A 43 6.17 -6.56 1.19
CA TYR A 43 7.29 -5.84 1.77
C TYR A 43 6.93 -5.08 3.05
N ILE A 44 5.64 -4.98 3.39
CA ILE A 44 5.14 -4.22 4.53
C ILE A 44 4.97 -5.13 5.76
N THR A 45 5.53 -4.71 6.89
CA THR A 45 5.46 -5.40 8.19
C THR A 45 4.27 -4.96 9.05
N GLY A 46 3.54 -3.91 8.62
CA GLY A 46 2.41 -3.32 9.32
C GLY A 46 1.04 -3.91 8.93
N SER A 47 -0.02 -3.23 9.35
CA SER A 47 -1.39 -3.62 8.99
C SER A 47 -1.73 -3.24 7.55
N ILE A 48 -2.35 -4.17 6.82
CA ILE A 48 -2.84 -3.98 5.47
C ILE A 48 -4.37 -3.92 5.52
N TYR A 49 -4.94 -2.93 4.84
CA TYR A 49 -6.39 -2.77 4.72
C TYR A 49 -6.75 -2.73 3.24
N LYS A 50 -7.57 -3.69 2.79
CA LYS A 50 -8.08 -3.69 1.42
C LYS A 50 -9.39 -2.90 1.37
N MET A 51 -9.53 -2.00 0.42
CA MET A 51 -10.77 -1.25 0.20
C MET A 51 -11.44 -1.75 -1.07
N GLU A 52 -12.68 -2.21 -0.97
CA GLU A 52 -13.44 -2.74 -2.10
C GLU A 52 -14.81 -2.07 -2.19
N ARG A 53 -15.31 -1.94 -3.43
CA ARG A 53 -16.64 -1.41 -3.72
C ARG A 53 -17.27 -2.19 -4.86
N ASP A 54 -18.51 -2.63 -4.66
CA ASP A 54 -19.34 -3.14 -5.73
C ASP A 54 -19.89 -1.97 -6.54
N LYS A 55 -19.36 -1.77 -7.76
CA LYS A 55 -19.77 -0.69 -8.66
C LYS A 55 -21.09 -0.98 -9.38
N GLU A 56 -21.43 -2.26 -9.55
CA GLU A 56 -22.65 -2.68 -10.25
C GLU A 56 -23.90 -2.35 -9.44
N LEU A 57 -23.77 -2.39 -8.11
CA LEU A 57 -24.85 -2.06 -7.18
C LEU A 57 -24.83 -0.61 -6.69
N ASP A 58 -23.96 0.23 -7.25
CA ASP A 58 -23.63 1.56 -6.70
C ASP A 58 -23.35 1.49 -5.19
N GLY A 59 -22.72 0.40 -4.76
CA GLY A 59 -22.56 0.05 -3.35
C GLY A 59 -21.60 0.99 -2.62
N VAL A 60 -21.66 0.98 -1.30
CA VAL A 60 -20.69 1.71 -0.46
C VAL A 60 -19.33 1.00 -0.44
N THR A 61 -18.25 1.79 -0.34
CA THR A 61 -16.90 1.25 -0.11
C THR A 61 -16.83 0.56 1.26
N LYS A 62 -16.21 -0.61 1.30
CA LYS A 62 -16.02 -1.42 2.50
C LYS A 62 -14.55 -1.74 2.67
N ILE A 63 -14.13 -1.88 3.94
CA ILE A 63 -12.82 -2.41 4.28
C ILE A 63 -12.95 -3.93 4.37
N VAL A 64 -12.13 -4.64 3.61
CA VAL A 64 -11.93 -6.08 3.69
C VAL A 64 -10.59 -6.29 4.39
N VAL A 65 -10.62 -6.83 5.60
CA VAL A 65 -9.39 -7.14 6.36
C VAL A 65 -8.89 -8.49 5.86
N SER A 66 -7.63 -8.56 5.40
CA SER A 66 -6.94 -9.80 5.05
C SER A 66 -6.29 -10.43 6.28
#